data_AF-A0A5N6NAB2-F1
#
_entry.id   AF-A0A5N6NAB2-F1
#
_cell.length_a   1.000
_cell.length_b   1.000
_cell.length_c   1.000
_cell.angle_alpha   90.00
_cell.angle_beta   90.00
_cell.angle_gamma   90.00
#
_symmetry.space_group_name_H-M   'P 1'
#
loop_
_entity.id
_entity.type
_entity.pdbx_description
1 polymer ?
#
loop_
_entity_poly.entity_id
_entity_poly.type
_entity_poly.pdbx_seq_one_letter_code
_entity_poly.pdbx_strand_id
1 'polypeptide(L)'
;MYASVCTLYRQYCGAREKENDVFRERLQVANISDKVREGRLRWFGHVRRRSQAAPVRKVEFLTVEGKRGRGRPRLTWDEQIRHDLTELHLSEDMIYDRSTWRRRIKVKEIQGS
;
A
#
# COMPACT_ATOMS: atom_id res chain seq x y z
N MET A 1 -10.58 -2.64 11.74
CA MET A 1 -9.94 -2.03 12.92
C MET A 1 -9.89 -0.51 12.83
N TYR A 2 -9.26 0.12 11.82
CA TYR A 2 -9.12 1.60 11.75
C TYR A 2 -10.42 2.39 11.49
N ALA A 3 -11.31 1.90 10.63
CA ALA A 3 -12.62 2.55 10.41
C ALA A 3 -13.48 2.54 11.69
N SER A 4 -13.31 1.53 12.54
CA SER A 4 -14.00 1.41 13.82
C SER A 4 -13.53 2.46 14.81
N VAL A 5 -12.23 2.76 14.89
CA VAL A 5 -11.68 3.76 15.81
C VAL A 5 -12.16 5.18 15.47
N CYS A 6 -12.09 5.59 14.19
CA CYS A 6 -12.59 6.92 13.79
C CYS A 6 -14.10 7.08 13.99
N THR A 7 -14.86 6.01 13.76
CA THR A 7 -16.33 6.03 13.95
C THR A 7 -16.69 6.11 15.44
N LEU A 8 -16.02 5.32 16.29
CA LEU A 8 -16.21 5.37 17.73
C LEU A 8 -15.80 6.72 18.31
N TYR A 9 -14.68 7.29 17.85
CA TYR A 9 -14.22 8.61 18.30
C TYR A 9 -15.19 9.73 17.87
N ARG A 10 -15.77 9.67 16.67
CA ARG A 10 -16.83 10.62 16.27
C ARG A 10 -18.04 10.56 17.19
N GLN A 11 -18.47 9.35 17.53
CA GLN A 11 -19.65 9.16 18.38
C GLN A 11 -19.37 9.59 19.83
N TYR A 12 -18.17 9.33 20.34
CA TYR A 12 -17.74 9.77 21.68
C TYR A 12 -17.58 11.30 21.78
N CYS A 13 -16.93 11.94 20.80
CA CYS A 13 -16.64 13.38 20.85
C CYS A 13 -17.78 14.27 20.32
N GLY A 14 -18.89 13.69 19.84
CA GLY A 14 -19.97 14.45 19.19
C GLY A 14 -19.51 15.26 17.98
N ALA A 15 -18.41 14.84 17.34
CA ALA A 15 -17.72 15.64 16.34
C ALA A 15 -18.53 15.70 15.03
N ARG A 16 -18.93 16.91 14.62
CA ARG A 16 -19.56 17.22 13.32
C ARG A 16 -18.54 17.44 12.19
N GLU A 17 -17.25 17.42 12.49
CA GLU A 17 -16.18 17.49 11.50
C GLU A 17 -16.33 16.33 10.49
N LYS A 18 -16.42 16.68 9.20
CA LYS A 18 -16.65 15.71 8.12
C LYS A 18 -15.36 15.23 7.47
N GLU A 19 -14.26 15.94 7.69
CA GLU A 19 -12.99 15.69 7.01
C GLU A 19 -12.16 14.65 7.75
N ASN A 20 -11.86 13.55 7.05
CA ASN A 20 -11.10 12.43 7.62
C ASN A 20 -9.66 12.82 8.01
N ASP A 21 -9.11 13.87 7.40
CA ASP A 21 -7.72 14.27 7.63
C ASP A 21 -7.53 14.90 9.01
N VAL A 22 -8.48 15.72 9.47
CA VAL A 22 -8.48 16.28 10.83
C VAL A 22 -8.53 15.19 11.90
N PHE A 23 -9.31 14.13 11.69
CA PHE A 23 -9.33 12.99 12.63
C PHE A 23 -8.02 12.22 12.66
N ARG A 24 -7.39 12.02 11.50
CA ARG A 24 -6.10 11.32 11.40
C ARG A 24 -5.00 12.10 12.08
N GLU A 25 -4.99 13.41 11.91
CA GLU A 25 -4.07 14.31 12.62
C GLU A 25 -4.29 14.24 14.13
N ARG A 26 -5.53 14.38 14.61
CA ARG A 26 -5.81 14.29 16.06
C ARG A 26 -5.45 12.94 16.67
N LEU A 27 -5.73 11.85 15.95
CA LEU A 27 -5.43 10.50 16.41
C LEU A 27 -3.99 10.08 16.12
N GLN A 28 -3.21 10.92 15.42
CA GLN A 28 -1.83 10.64 15.01
C GLN A 28 -1.70 9.31 14.24
N VAL A 29 -2.68 9.02 13.37
CA VAL A 29 -2.76 7.77 12.60
C VAL A 29 -2.45 8.03 11.14
N ALA A 30 -1.57 7.22 10.55
CA ALA A 30 -1.26 7.26 9.13
C ALA A 30 -2.48 7.00 8.21
N ASN A 31 -2.41 7.52 6.99
CA ASN A 31 -3.44 7.26 5.98
C ASN A 31 -3.51 5.77 5.61
N ILE A 32 -4.74 5.26 5.47
CA ILE A 32 -4.96 3.85 5.10
C ILE A 32 -4.38 3.52 3.73
N SER A 33 -4.48 4.43 2.77
CA SER A 33 -3.93 4.26 1.43
C SER A 33 -2.42 4.02 1.48
N ASP A 34 -1.73 4.75 2.34
CA ASP A 34 -0.28 4.59 2.54
C ASP A 34 0.05 3.25 3.19
N LYS A 35 -0.72 2.82 4.19
CA LYS A 35 -0.53 1.50 4.82
C LYS A 35 -0.79 0.35 3.86
N VAL A 36 -1.80 0.48 2.98
CA VAL A 36 -2.06 -0.49 1.92
C VAL A 36 -0.89 -0.50 0.93
N ARG A 37 -0.36 0.67 0.54
CA ARG A 37 0.84 0.79 -0.31
C ARG A 37 2.05 0.09 0.31
N GLU A 38 2.35 0.35 1.59
CA GLU A 38 3.41 -0.33 2.36
C GLU A 38 3.24 -1.84 2.33
N GLY A 39 2.01 -2.34 2.53
CA GLY A 39 1.70 -3.77 2.45
C GLY A 39 1.96 -4.36 1.06
N ARG A 40 1.49 -3.69 -0.01
CA ARG A 40 1.72 -4.12 -1.40
C ARG A 40 3.21 -4.19 -1.73
N LEU A 41 3.96 -3.12 -1.44
CA LEU A 41 5.40 -3.07 -1.72
C LEU A 41 6.21 -4.05 -0.86
N ARG A 42 5.78 -4.31 0.38
CA ARG A 42 6.37 -5.36 1.22
C ARG A 42 6.21 -6.73 0.57
N TRP A 43 5.01 -7.04 0.08
CA TRP A 43 4.73 -8.29 -0.61
C TRP A 43 5.48 -8.41 -1.94
N PHE A 44 5.48 -7.34 -2.75
CA PHE A 44 6.24 -7.29 -4.00
C PHE A 44 7.72 -7.58 -3.78
N GLY A 45 8.35 -6.89 -2.81
CA GLY A 45 9.74 -7.16 -2.47
C GLY A 45 9.97 -8.60 -1.97
N HIS A 46 8.99 -9.19 -1.26
CA HIS A 46 9.05 -10.61 -0.89
C HIS A 46 9.10 -11.50 -2.14
N VAL A 47 8.16 -11.32 -3.07
CA VAL A 47 8.08 -12.09 -4.33
C VAL A 47 9.36 -11.94 -5.15
N ARG A 48 9.82 -10.71 -5.38
CA ARG A 48 11.01 -10.41 -6.20
C ARG A 48 12.32 -11.01 -5.66
N ARG A 49 12.39 -11.30 -4.35
CA ARG A 49 13.55 -11.98 -3.73
C ARG A 49 13.45 -13.51 -3.74
N ARG A 50 12.32 -14.10 -4.11
CA ARG A 50 12.20 -15.56 -4.24
C ARG A 50 12.81 -16.02 -5.56
N SER A 51 13.35 -17.23 -5.54
CA SER A 51 13.81 -17.94 -6.74
C SER A 51 12.68 -18.02 -7.78
N GLN A 52 13.04 -17.97 -9.07
CA GLN A 52 12.09 -18.12 -10.18
C GLN A 52 11.34 -19.46 -10.15
N ALA A 53 11.94 -20.49 -9.56
CA ALA A 53 11.28 -21.78 -9.38
C ALA A 53 10.18 -21.77 -8.30
N ALA A 54 10.17 -20.76 -7.42
CA ALA A 54 9.19 -20.69 -6.33
C ALA A 54 7.78 -20.43 -6.89
N PRO A 55 6.73 -21.12 -6.39
CA PRO A 55 5.35 -20.95 -6.89
C PRO A 55 4.88 -19.49 -6.89
N VAL A 56 5.16 -18.75 -5.82
CA VAL A 56 4.80 -17.31 -5.70
C VAL A 56 5.46 -16.43 -6.77
N ARG A 57 6.61 -16.84 -7.31
CA ARG A 57 7.31 -16.11 -8.37
C ARG A 57 6.79 -16.49 -9.76
N LYS A 58 6.37 -17.74 -9.95
CA LYS A 58 5.77 -18.22 -11.21
C LYS A 58 4.47 -17.50 -11.55
N VAL A 59 3.67 -17.16 -10.54
CA VAL A 59 2.42 -16.41 -10.71
C VAL A 59 2.63 -15.02 -11.30
N GLU A 60 3.79 -14.38 -11.05
CA GLU A 60 4.15 -13.08 -11.65
C GLU A 60 4.20 -13.15 -13.19
N PHE A 61 4.62 -14.29 -13.74
CA PHE A 61 4.77 -14.51 -15.18
C PHE A 61 3.55 -15.19 -15.83
N LEU A 62 2.51 -15.46 -15.06
CA LEU A 62 1.32 -16.15 -15.57
C LEU A 62 0.43 -15.16 -16.33
N THR A 63 0.40 -15.32 -17.65
CA THR A 63 -0.55 -14.59 -18.50
C THR A 63 -1.90 -15.29 -18.44
N VAL A 64 -2.92 -14.60 -17.92
CA VAL A 64 -4.30 -15.09 -17.94
C VAL A 64 -4.89 -14.80 -19.32
N GLU A 65 -5.17 -15.85 -20.08
CA GLU A 65 -5.85 -15.74 -21.37
C GLU A 65 -7.32 -15.34 -21.20
N GLY A 66 -7.80 -14.43 -22.04
CA GLY A 66 -9.20 -14.00 -22.04
C GLY A 66 -9.40 -12.61 -22.64
N LYS A 67 -10.60 -12.36 -23.15
CA LYS A 67 -11.00 -11.02 -23.61
C LYS A 67 -11.41 -10.18 -22.40
N ARG A 68 -10.79 -9.01 -22.22
CA ARG A 68 -11.23 -8.03 -21.23
C ARG A 68 -12.62 -7.51 -21.61
N GLY A 69 -13.51 -7.37 -20.62
CA GLY A 69 -14.84 -6.79 -20.83
C GLY A 69 -14.77 -5.34 -21.31
N ARG A 70 -15.87 -4.86 -21.90
CA ARG A 70 -16.02 -3.44 -22.29
C ARG A 70 -16.10 -2.54 -21.04
N GLY A 71 -15.44 -1.38 -21.10
CA GLY A 71 -15.38 -0.39 -20.01
C GLY A 71 -13.95 -0.01 -19.62
N ARG A 72 -13.79 0.79 -18.56
CA ARG A 72 -12.46 1.15 -18.02
C ARG A 72 -11.81 -0.11 -17.44
N PRO A 73 -10.68 -0.59 -17.98
CA PRO A 73 -9.98 -1.72 -17.40
C PRO A 73 -9.61 -1.43 -15.94
N ARG A 74 -9.77 -2.41 -15.07
CA ARG A 74 -9.20 -2.32 -13.72
C ARG A 74 -7.68 -2.25 -13.85
N LEU A 75 -7.06 -1.37 -13.06
CA LEU A 75 -5.61 -1.34 -12.91
C LEU A 75 -5.13 -2.75 -12.56
N THR A 76 -4.20 -3.25 -13.36
CA THR A 76 -3.53 -4.51 -13.08
C THR A 76 -2.64 -4.35 -11.85
N TRP A 77 -2.32 -5.47 -11.21
CA TRP A 77 -1.43 -5.45 -10.06
C TRP A 77 -0.06 -4.86 -10.41
N ASP A 78 0.49 -5.20 -11.59
CA ASP A 78 1.78 -4.68 -12.06
C ASP A 78 1.74 -3.17 -12.32
N GLU A 79 0.67 -2.65 -12.93
CA GLU A 79 0.47 -1.20 -13.08
C GLU A 79 0.37 -0.49 -11.73
N GLN A 80 -0.33 -1.07 -10.76
CA GLN A 80 -0.42 -0.50 -9.41
C GLN A 80 0.94 -0.48 -8.71
N ILE A 81 1.76 -1.54 -8.83
CA ILE A 81 3.11 -1.57 -8.26
C ILE A 81 3.98 -0.49 -8.90
N ARG A 82 3.94 -0.34 -10.24
CA ARG A 82 4.69 0.72 -10.94
C ARG A 82 4.29 2.12 -10.49
N HIS A 83 2.99 2.35 -10.26
CA HIS A 83 2.50 3.61 -9.70
C HIS A 83 3.06 3.83 -8.28
N ASP A 84 2.97 2.83 -7.41
CA ASP A 84 3.45 2.92 -6.03
C ASP A 84 4.96 3.17 -5.95
N LEU A 85 5.75 2.56 -6.85
CA LEU A 85 7.20 2.79 -6.96
C LEU A 85 7.49 4.22 -7.41
N THR A 86 6.77 4.71 -8.40
CA THR A 86 6.90 6.09 -8.92
C THR A 86 6.57 7.10 -7.84
N GLU A 87 5.47 6.90 -7.12
CA GLU A 87 4.98 7.79 -6.06
C GLU A 87 5.97 7.93 -4.91
N LEU A 88 6.72 6.87 -4.60
CA LEU A 88 7.76 6.87 -3.56
C LEU A 88 9.18 7.11 -4.09
N HIS A 89 9.33 7.38 -5.39
CA HIS A 89 10.62 7.49 -6.08
C HIS A 89 11.58 6.33 -5.76
N LEU A 90 11.05 5.10 -5.81
CA LEU A 90 11.80 3.88 -5.54
C LEU A 90 12.18 3.18 -6.84
N SER A 91 13.39 2.64 -6.86
CA SER A 91 13.86 1.78 -7.94
C SER A 91 13.79 0.31 -7.53
N GLU A 92 13.58 -0.58 -8.50
CA GLU A 92 13.43 -2.02 -8.26
C GLU A 92 14.72 -2.69 -7.77
N ASP A 93 15.90 -2.19 -8.15
CA ASP A 93 17.20 -2.72 -7.69
C ASP A 93 17.34 -2.62 -6.16
N MET A 94 16.69 -1.62 -5.54
CA MET A 94 16.71 -1.42 -4.10
C MET A 94 16.04 -2.56 -3.32
N ILE A 95 15.23 -3.39 -3.98
CA ILE A 95 14.51 -4.51 -3.35
C ILE A 95 15.47 -5.53 -2.72
N TYR A 96 16.66 -5.69 -3.30
CA TYR A 96 17.63 -6.69 -2.85
C TYR A 96 18.30 -6.29 -1.52
N ASP A 97 18.46 -4.99 -1.26
CA ASP A 97 18.81 -4.49 0.07
C ASP A 97 17.55 -4.45 0.96
N ARG A 98 17.40 -5.49 1.79
CA ARG A 98 16.26 -5.62 2.71
C ARG A 98 16.14 -4.45 3.68
N SER A 99 17.26 -3.89 4.13
CA SER A 99 17.28 -2.84 5.14
C SER A 99 16.81 -1.51 4.55
N THR A 100 17.34 -1.16 3.38
CA THR A 100 16.96 0.03 2.64
C THR A 100 15.53 -0.08 2.14
N TRP A 101 15.13 -1.24 1.59
CA TRP A 101 13.76 -1.50 1.16
C TRP A 101 12.76 -1.31 2.31
N ARG A 102 12.97 -1.98 3.45
CA ARG A 102 12.07 -1.85 4.61
C ARG A 102 11.95 -0.43 5.11
N ARG A 103 13.06 0.30 5.17
CA ARG A 103 13.10 1.69 5.65
C ARG A 103 12.33 2.62 4.73
N ARG A 104 12.50 2.46 3.41
CA ARG A 104 11.90 3.34 2.40
C ARG A 104 10.40 3.13 2.22
N ILE A 105 9.91 1.89 2.33
CA ILE A 105 8.47 1.60 2.19
C ILE A 105 7.68 1.87 3.48
N LYS A 106 8.36 2.10 4.62
CA LYS A 106 7.72 2.24 5.92
C LYS A 106 6.97 3.55 5.98
N VAL A 107 5.66 3.48 6.21
CA VAL A 107 4.86 4.67 6.47
C VAL A 107 5.21 5.17 7.86
N LYS A 108 5.64 6.43 7.93
CA LYS A 108 5.82 7.15 9.18
C LYS A 108 4.43 7.39 9.77
N GLU A 109 4.24 7.04 11.04
CA GLU A 109 3.10 7.60 11.76
C GLU A 109 3.29 9.11 11.83
N ILE A 110 2.20 9.87 11.80
CA ILE A 110 2.26 11.30 12.11
C ILE A 110 2.74 11.33 13.57
N GLN A 111 3.98 11.76 13.80
CA GLN A 111 4.45 12.05 15.14
C GLN A 111 4.31 13.56 15.30
N GLY A 112 3.44 13.96 16.22
CA GLY A 112 3.23 15.33 16.62
C GLY A 112 4.55 15.98 17.01
N SER A 113 4.75 17.21 16.52
CA SER A 113 5.81 18.11 16.94
C SER A 113 5.75 18.42 18.43
#